data_AF-A0A914XMW3-F1
#
_entry.id   AF-A0A914XMW3-F1
#
_cell.length_a   1.000
_cell.length_b   1.000
_cell.length_c   1.000
_cell.angle_alpha   90.00
_cell.angle_beta   90.00
_cell.angle_gamma   90.00
#
_symmetry.space_group_name_H-M   'P 1'
#
loop_
_entity.id
_entity.type
_entity.pdbx_description
1 polymer ?
#
loop_
_entity_poly.entity_id
_entity_poly.type
_entity_poly.pdbx_seq_one_letter_code
_entity_poly.pdbx_strand_id
1 'polypeptide(L)'
;MNDQQKNSFTNDAFDGDADGVLTGKKSRPIQLRPEVSSEPEPQGCREIWRAWPKTTFCIVSNEFCERFSYYGMRTVLTLYLINILKVSDNGATALFHGFTVLAYSSPLLGSILADGYFGKFQTILWISLLYATGQVVLSVASTFAQSSSLHPYLDYTGLIIIAMGTGGIKPCVAAFGGDQFKIGQERMISLFFSMFYFSINAGSTISTFLTPEFRALPCMGRDSCYPLAFGIPAVLMVVATVFFVGGSFWYKKYPPKENVIFEVIKGIKTALANKRHFNVKRPHWMDHYLDNHSCESDIKCIELKSTGKKNKCHKRQFVDDVKSLLRVMVMYVPVPMFWALFDQQGSRWIIQGIAMDSRLSSSFSLLPDQMQTLNAILIMVFIPIFQLVIYPLVEKVGIKTTPLRRMSTGGLLAACAFVISALVQFKVNETLPDIPRSNQAFVSFINSYEGCTVNVSFNGNSKMIMPNSSLEDDKVTNQLNIFRIDGLPKNGLTSMGEIRTFQIAYSADNGGACAGLPGVTDQTNGVTNVDVIDMEGGHSYYLVLGPQGVVQRLADWRKPTEGEGEFKMKFVAQLS
;
A
#
# COMPACT_ATOMS: atom_id res chain seq x y z
N MET A 1 22.66 -75.24 -13.16
CA MET A 1 23.64 -74.25 -13.67
C MET A 1 23.36 -72.94 -12.95
N ASN A 2 24.35 -72.51 -12.15
CA ASN A 2 24.50 -71.20 -11.47
C ASN A 2 23.45 -70.85 -10.38
N ASP A 3 23.78 -70.26 -9.23
CA ASP A 3 25.05 -70.05 -8.51
C ASP A 3 24.70 -69.49 -7.10
N GLN A 4 25.62 -69.67 -6.15
CA GLN A 4 25.87 -68.82 -4.96
C GLN A 4 24.95 -68.85 -3.72
N GLN A 5 25.27 -69.84 -2.88
CA GLN A 5 25.64 -69.80 -1.45
C GLN A 5 25.66 -68.46 -0.68
N LYS A 6 24.96 -68.48 0.47
CA LYS A 6 25.27 -67.74 1.71
C LYS A 6 26.71 -67.99 2.16
N ASN A 7 27.39 -66.95 2.66
CA ASN A 7 28.32 -67.10 3.79
C ASN A 7 28.54 -65.79 4.55
N SER A 8 28.48 -65.93 5.87
CA SER A 8 28.90 -65.03 6.94
C SER A 8 30.43 -65.01 7.09
N PHE A 9 31.04 -63.83 7.31
CA PHE A 9 32.38 -63.65 7.88
C PHE A 9 32.36 -62.32 8.66
N THR A 10 32.25 -62.36 10.00
CA THR A 10 33.32 -62.33 11.03
C THR A 10 34.12 -61.02 11.09
N ASN A 11 33.96 -60.35 12.22
CA ASN A 11 34.89 -59.36 12.75
C ASN A 11 36.24 -60.03 13.01
N ASP A 12 37.32 -59.45 12.52
CA ASP A 12 38.65 -59.64 13.10
C ASP A 12 39.40 -58.31 13.13
N ALA A 13 40.03 -58.08 14.28
CA ALA A 13 40.80 -56.92 14.65
C ALA A 13 42.14 -56.87 13.92
N PHE A 14 42.65 -55.65 13.69
CA PHE A 14 44.09 -55.41 13.62
C PHE A 14 44.40 -54.10 14.35
N ASP A 15 45.08 -54.27 15.48
CA ASP A 15 45.80 -53.23 16.23
C ASP A 15 46.91 -52.63 15.37
N GLY A 16 47.15 -51.34 15.55
CA GLY A 16 48.24 -50.60 14.95
C GLY A 16 48.40 -49.25 15.63
N ASP A 17 49.08 -49.26 16.79
CA ASP A 17 49.58 -48.09 17.49
C ASP A 17 50.49 -47.24 16.57
N ALA A 18 50.22 -45.94 16.51
CA ALA A 18 51.22 -44.92 16.24
C ALA A 18 50.79 -43.60 16.88
N ASP A 19 51.36 -43.33 18.05
CA ASP A 19 51.31 -42.05 18.76
C ASP A 19 51.77 -40.88 17.90
N GLY A 20 51.05 -39.76 17.98
CA GLY A 20 51.37 -38.54 17.23
C GLY A 20 50.48 -37.35 17.59
N VAL A 21 50.72 -36.80 18.78
CA VAL A 21 50.18 -35.56 19.36
C VAL A 21 49.89 -34.44 18.35
N LEU A 22 48.63 -34.01 18.22
CA LEU A 22 48.27 -32.59 18.04
C LEU A 22 46.91 -32.28 18.69
N THR A 23 46.91 -31.19 19.42
CA THR A 23 45.96 -30.78 20.44
C THR A 23 44.75 -30.01 19.89
N GLY A 24 43.59 -30.21 20.53
CA GLY A 24 42.67 -29.12 20.85
C GLY A 24 41.87 -28.44 19.73
N LYS A 25 40.77 -29.05 19.31
CA LYS A 25 39.44 -28.39 19.19
C LYS A 25 38.36 -29.47 19.08
N LYS A 26 37.52 -29.60 20.12
CA LYS A 26 36.31 -30.45 20.07
C LYS A 26 35.38 -29.90 18.98
N SER A 27 35.48 -30.42 17.76
CA SER A 27 34.45 -30.30 16.74
C SER A 27 33.21 -31.02 17.25
N ARG A 28 32.12 -30.27 17.49
CA ARG A 28 30.81 -30.87 17.76
C ARG A 28 30.48 -31.80 16.59
N PRO A 29 30.00 -33.03 16.83
CA PRO A 29 29.59 -33.89 15.74
C PRO A 29 28.47 -33.19 14.98
N ILE A 30 28.72 -32.93 13.69
CA ILE A 30 27.68 -32.51 12.76
C ILE A 30 26.72 -33.71 12.69
N GLN A 31 25.52 -33.54 13.24
CA GLN A 31 24.42 -34.47 13.02
C GLN A 31 24.10 -34.43 11.52
N LEU A 32 24.72 -35.34 10.76
CA LEU A 32 24.26 -35.71 9.43
C LEU A 32 22.77 -36.06 9.56
N ARG A 33 21.96 -35.44 8.70
CA ARG A 33 20.51 -35.64 8.63
C ARG A 33 20.25 -37.16 8.63
N PRO A 34 19.61 -37.74 9.66
CA PRO A 34 19.22 -39.14 9.58
C PRO A 34 18.33 -39.29 8.34
N GLU A 35 18.53 -40.36 7.57
CA GLU A 35 17.60 -40.72 6.49
C GLU A 35 16.20 -40.77 7.09
N VAL A 36 15.40 -39.75 6.78
CA VAL A 36 14.04 -39.63 7.28
C VAL A 36 13.22 -40.67 6.54
N SER A 37 12.75 -41.68 7.25
CA SER A 37 11.65 -42.52 6.78
C SER A 37 10.49 -41.59 6.41
N SER A 38 10.23 -41.46 5.11
CA SER A 38 9.15 -40.62 4.61
C SER A 38 7.84 -41.34 4.89
N GLU A 39 7.17 -40.97 5.99
CA GLU A 39 5.76 -41.31 6.16
C GLU A 39 5.01 -40.84 4.90
N PRO A 40 4.22 -41.71 4.24
CA PRO A 40 3.52 -41.35 3.02
C PRO A 40 2.57 -40.18 3.29
N GLU A 41 2.54 -39.22 2.36
CA GLU A 41 1.70 -38.04 2.52
C GLU A 41 0.22 -38.42 2.59
N PRO A 42 -0.55 -37.97 3.60
CA PRO A 42 -1.98 -38.27 3.70
C PRO A 42 -2.74 -37.75 2.47
N GLN A 43 -3.47 -38.63 1.80
CA GLN A 43 -4.16 -38.32 0.55
C GLN A 43 -5.61 -37.85 0.76
N GLY A 44 -6.26 -38.29 1.85
CA GLY A 44 -7.63 -37.93 2.18
C GLY A 44 -7.74 -36.58 2.90
N CYS A 45 -8.76 -35.77 2.57
CA CYS A 45 -8.98 -34.47 3.21
C CYS A 45 -9.08 -34.54 4.74
N ARG A 46 -9.71 -35.59 5.28
CA ARG A 46 -9.85 -35.78 6.73
C ARG A 46 -8.53 -36.12 7.42
N GLU A 47 -7.65 -36.83 6.73
CA GLU A 47 -6.32 -37.21 7.23
C GLU A 47 -5.38 -36.01 7.20
N ILE A 48 -5.41 -35.23 6.12
CA ILE A 48 -4.68 -33.96 6.00
C ILE A 48 -5.03 -33.03 7.16
N TRP A 49 -6.33 -32.87 7.45
CA TRP A 49 -6.77 -31.97 8.52
C TRP A 49 -6.33 -32.43 9.92
N ARG A 50 -6.27 -33.75 10.16
CA ARG A 50 -5.76 -34.32 11.42
C ARG A 50 -4.24 -34.20 11.56
N ALA A 51 -3.51 -34.36 10.45
CA ALA A 51 -2.05 -34.26 10.41
C ALA A 51 -1.55 -32.80 10.35
N TRP A 52 -2.46 -31.83 10.23
CA TRP A 52 -2.14 -30.43 10.02
C TRP A 52 -1.39 -29.82 11.21
N PRO A 53 -0.23 -29.16 11.01
CA PRO A 53 0.49 -28.52 12.09
C PRO A 53 -0.32 -27.35 12.69
N LYS A 54 -0.69 -27.47 13.98
CA LYS A 54 -1.44 -26.43 14.70
C LYS A 54 -0.73 -25.07 14.72
N THR A 55 0.60 -25.08 14.61
CA THR A 55 1.45 -23.88 14.51
C THR A 55 1.08 -22.96 13.36
N THR A 56 0.62 -23.52 12.24
CA THR A 56 0.31 -22.73 11.04
C THR A 56 -0.87 -21.78 11.26
N PHE A 57 -1.81 -22.08 12.15
CA PHE A 57 -2.91 -21.17 12.48
C PHE A 57 -2.41 -19.86 13.10
N CYS A 58 -1.44 -19.93 14.02
CA CYS A 58 -0.83 -18.73 14.59
C CYS A 58 -0.13 -17.87 13.53
N ILE A 59 0.52 -18.51 12.55
CA ILE A 59 1.24 -17.83 11.47
C ILE A 59 0.26 -17.18 10.48
N VAL A 60 -0.80 -17.89 10.08
CA VAL A 60 -1.83 -17.38 9.17
C VAL A 60 -2.62 -16.24 9.83
N SER A 61 -2.96 -16.34 11.12
CA SER A 61 -3.61 -15.26 11.86
C SER A 61 -2.70 -14.03 12.00
N ASN A 62 -1.42 -14.24 12.30
CA ASN A 62 -0.43 -13.16 12.28
C ASN A 62 -0.38 -12.47 10.91
N GLU A 63 -0.32 -13.24 9.82
CA GLU A 63 -0.30 -12.69 8.46
C GLU A 63 -1.59 -11.90 8.16
N PHE A 64 -2.76 -12.43 8.53
CA PHE A 64 -4.02 -11.73 8.34
C PHE A 64 -4.03 -10.36 9.05
N CYS A 65 -3.68 -10.33 10.34
CA CYS A 65 -3.67 -9.11 11.14
C CYS A 65 -2.61 -8.10 10.66
N GLU A 66 -1.42 -8.56 10.29
CA GLU A 66 -0.40 -7.67 9.71
C GLU A 66 -0.82 -7.13 8.35
N ARG A 67 -1.44 -7.94 7.49
CA ARG A 67 -1.91 -7.48 6.17
C ARG A 67 -3.03 -6.48 6.29
N PHE A 68 -3.95 -6.69 7.22
CA PHE A 68 -4.94 -5.68 7.58
C PHE A 68 -4.25 -4.38 8.00
N SER A 69 -3.28 -4.46 8.92
CA SER A 69 -2.59 -3.27 9.44
C SER A 69 -1.86 -2.50 8.34
N TYR A 70 -1.13 -3.21 7.47
CA TYR A 70 -0.38 -2.61 6.38
C TYR A 70 -1.28 -1.94 5.34
N TYR A 71 -2.28 -2.67 4.82
CA TYR A 71 -3.15 -2.13 3.76
C TYR A 71 -4.09 -1.04 4.31
N GLY A 72 -4.64 -1.20 5.51
CA GLY A 72 -5.52 -0.19 6.12
C GLY A 72 -4.82 1.16 6.28
N MET A 73 -3.63 1.18 6.89
CA MET A 73 -2.84 2.41 7.03
C MET A 73 -2.45 2.97 5.65
N ARG A 74 -1.96 2.12 4.74
CA ARG A 74 -1.50 2.55 3.40
C ARG A 74 -2.62 3.17 2.58
N THR A 75 -3.85 2.66 2.67
CA THR A 75 -4.99 3.13 1.87
C THR A 75 -5.37 4.58 2.17
N VAL A 76 -5.30 5.00 3.44
CA VAL A 76 -5.64 6.38 3.86
C VAL A 76 -4.44 7.33 3.86
N LEU A 77 -3.22 6.82 3.61
CA LEU A 77 -1.97 7.56 3.77
C LEU A 77 -1.86 8.78 2.84
N THR A 78 -2.20 8.63 1.55
CA THR A 78 -2.12 9.77 0.62
C THR A 78 -3.02 10.91 1.04
N LEU A 79 -4.25 10.61 1.48
CA LEU A 79 -5.14 11.62 2.04
C LEU A 79 -4.51 12.23 3.29
N TYR A 80 -4.02 11.45 4.25
CA TYR A 80 -3.37 11.99 5.45
C TYR A 80 -2.25 13.01 5.14
N LEU A 81 -1.41 12.71 4.15
CA LEU A 81 -0.30 13.58 3.73
C LEU A 81 -0.77 14.92 3.13
N ILE A 82 -1.86 14.92 2.36
CA ILE A 82 -2.37 16.16 1.74
C ILE A 82 -3.22 16.95 2.75
N ASN A 83 -3.96 16.24 3.60
CA ASN A 83 -5.03 16.81 4.41
C ASN A 83 -4.53 17.36 5.75
N ILE A 84 -3.66 16.59 6.40
CA ILE A 84 -3.15 16.89 7.74
C ILE A 84 -1.75 17.49 7.65
N LEU A 85 -0.83 16.86 6.91
CA LEU A 85 0.52 17.40 6.71
C LEU A 85 0.57 18.55 5.69
N LYS A 86 -0.54 18.83 4.98
CA LYS A 86 -0.68 19.90 3.97
C LYS A 86 0.43 19.87 2.91
N VAL A 87 0.89 18.68 2.54
CA VAL A 87 1.86 18.49 1.46
C VAL A 87 1.14 18.55 0.11
N SER A 88 1.74 19.19 -0.90
CA SER A 88 1.19 19.18 -2.26
C SER A 88 0.94 17.76 -2.80
N ASP A 89 -0.02 17.60 -3.72
CA ASP A 89 -0.34 16.33 -4.39
C ASP A 89 0.89 15.58 -4.92
N ASN A 90 1.82 16.33 -5.53
CA ASN A 90 3.07 15.80 -6.05
C ASN A 90 3.99 15.31 -4.92
N GLY A 91 4.07 16.07 -3.83
CA GLY A 91 4.83 15.69 -2.64
C GLY A 91 4.22 14.49 -1.91
N ALA A 92 2.90 14.44 -1.75
CA ALA A 92 2.21 13.29 -1.17
C ALA A 92 2.42 12.02 -2.00
N THR A 93 2.36 12.12 -3.32
CA THR A 93 2.70 11.03 -4.25
C THR A 93 4.15 10.57 -4.05
N ALA A 94 5.10 11.51 -3.99
CA ALA A 94 6.52 11.20 -3.78
C ALA A 94 6.78 10.51 -2.43
N LEU A 95 6.16 10.99 -1.35
CA LEU A 95 6.27 10.40 -0.01
C LEU A 95 5.64 9.01 0.06
N PHE A 96 4.46 8.81 -0.54
CA PHE A 96 3.81 7.49 -0.61
C PHE A 96 4.68 6.46 -1.36
N HIS A 97 5.28 6.85 -2.49
CA HIS A 97 6.19 5.97 -3.21
C HIS A 97 7.53 5.81 -2.50
N GLY A 98 8.05 6.83 -1.81
CA GLY A 98 9.23 6.73 -0.97
C GLY A 98 9.04 5.71 0.16
N PHE A 99 7.90 5.77 0.85
CA PHE A 99 7.47 4.75 1.81
C PHE A 99 7.45 3.35 1.19
N THR A 100 6.86 3.22 -0.01
CA THR A 100 6.76 1.95 -0.73
C THR A 100 8.14 1.39 -1.10
N VAL A 101 9.05 2.22 -1.63
CA VAL A 101 10.43 1.83 -1.94
C VAL A 101 11.16 1.33 -0.70
N LEU A 102 11.02 2.03 0.43
CA LEU A 102 11.62 1.60 1.68
C LEU A 102 11.04 0.26 2.18
N ALA A 103 9.72 0.09 2.07
CA ALA A 103 9.01 -1.14 2.44
C ALA A 103 9.34 -2.36 1.57
N TYR A 104 9.69 -2.17 0.30
CA TYR A 104 10.06 -3.26 -0.62
C TYR A 104 11.57 -3.45 -0.78
N SER A 105 12.40 -2.55 -0.25
CA SER A 105 13.86 -2.71 -0.18
C SER A 105 14.34 -3.28 1.16
N SER A 106 13.65 -2.98 2.26
CA SER A 106 13.94 -3.55 3.59
C SER A 106 13.82 -5.08 3.72
N PRO A 107 13.13 -5.86 2.84
CA PRO A 107 13.26 -7.32 2.82
C PRO A 107 14.70 -7.82 2.69
N LEU A 108 15.58 -7.09 1.98
CA LEU A 108 16.99 -7.46 1.90
C LEU A 108 17.64 -7.45 3.28
N LEU A 109 17.38 -6.40 4.08
CA LEU A 109 17.86 -6.30 5.45
C LEU A 109 17.27 -7.40 6.33
N GLY A 110 15.96 -7.64 6.21
CA GLY A 110 15.27 -8.71 6.94
C GLY A 110 15.88 -10.10 6.68
N SER A 111 16.16 -10.41 5.42
CA SER A 111 16.77 -11.69 5.02
C SER A 111 18.20 -11.85 5.58
N ILE A 112 19.02 -10.80 5.55
CA ILE A 112 20.39 -10.82 6.10
C ILE A 112 20.36 -11.07 7.61
N LEU A 113 19.44 -10.44 8.33
CA LEU A 113 19.30 -10.61 9.78
C LEU A 113 18.80 -12.02 10.13
N ALA A 114 17.81 -12.54 9.40
CA ALA A 114 17.22 -13.85 9.62
C ALA A 114 18.16 -14.99 9.29
N ASP A 115 18.80 -14.96 8.12
CA ASP A 115 19.66 -16.04 7.69
C ASP A 115 20.98 -15.99 8.44
N GLY A 116 21.60 -14.82 8.62
CA GLY A 116 22.98 -14.72 9.12
C GLY A 116 23.17 -14.63 10.63
N TYR A 117 22.24 -14.01 11.37
CA TYR A 117 22.50 -13.59 12.76
C TYR A 117 21.55 -14.21 13.77
N PHE A 118 20.25 -13.96 13.63
CA PHE A 118 19.27 -14.22 14.71
C PHE A 118 18.38 -15.44 14.47
N GLY A 119 18.27 -15.90 13.22
CA GLY A 119 17.27 -16.90 12.82
C GLY A 119 15.90 -16.27 12.53
N LYS A 120 15.11 -16.92 11.66
CA LYS A 120 13.81 -16.41 11.18
C LYS A 120 12.86 -15.99 12.31
N PHE A 121 12.70 -16.80 13.35
CA PHE A 121 11.77 -16.53 14.46
C PHE A 121 12.11 -15.23 15.20
N GLN A 122 13.38 -15.05 15.58
CA GLN A 122 13.83 -13.87 16.32
C GLN A 122 13.76 -12.61 15.46
N THR A 123 14.12 -12.72 14.17
CA THR A 123 13.99 -11.60 13.24
C THR A 123 12.54 -11.17 13.07
N ILE A 124 11.60 -12.12 12.92
CA ILE A 124 10.16 -11.78 12.85
C ILE A 124 9.73 -11.09 14.15
N LEU A 125 10.10 -11.62 15.31
CA LEU A 125 9.70 -11.04 16.60
C LEU A 125 10.18 -9.59 16.78
N TRP A 126 11.49 -9.35 16.69
CA TRP A 126 12.05 -8.02 16.95
C TRP A 126 11.62 -6.98 15.91
N ILE A 127 11.55 -7.37 14.63
CA ILE A 127 11.08 -6.46 13.58
C ILE A 127 9.56 -6.20 13.72
N SER A 128 8.76 -7.18 14.15
CA SER A 128 7.32 -6.97 14.40
C SER A 128 7.07 -6.03 15.58
N LEU A 129 7.89 -6.10 16.65
CA LEU A 129 7.84 -5.14 17.75
C LEU A 129 8.22 -3.73 17.29
N LEU A 130 9.27 -3.60 16.47
CA LEU A 130 9.65 -2.33 15.87
C LEU A 130 8.51 -1.77 14.99
N TYR A 131 7.88 -2.63 14.19
CA TYR A 131 6.75 -2.28 13.36
C TYR A 131 5.56 -1.79 14.20
N ALA A 132 5.18 -2.53 15.25
CA ALA A 132 4.12 -2.12 16.17
C ALA A 132 4.40 -0.74 16.78
N THR A 133 5.64 -0.48 17.22
CA THR A 133 6.05 0.85 17.71
C THR A 133 5.88 1.93 16.65
N GLY A 134 6.26 1.67 15.39
CA GLY A 134 6.04 2.62 14.28
C GLY A 134 4.57 2.97 14.06
N GLN A 135 3.68 1.98 14.10
CA GLN A 135 2.23 2.20 13.98
C GLN A 135 1.66 2.98 15.17
N VAL A 136 2.12 2.69 16.39
CA VAL A 136 1.72 3.44 17.60
C VAL A 136 2.20 4.88 17.50
N VAL A 137 3.44 5.12 17.08
CA VAL A 137 3.99 6.47 16.88
C VAL A 137 3.15 7.25 15.85
N LEU A 138 2.81 6.64 14.71
CA LEU A 138 1.97 7.29 13.69
C LEU A 138 0.55 7.58 14.19
N SER A 139 -0.07 6.64 14.91
CA SER A 139 -1.39 6.84 15.52
C SER A 139 -1.38 7.98 16.54
N VAL A 140 -0.37 8.02 17.42
CA VAL A 140 -0.21 9.09 18.40
C VAL A 140 0.09 10.44 17.71
N ALA A 141 0.95 10.45 16.68
CA ALA A 141 1.26 11.64 15.90
C ALA A 141 -0.01 12.30 15.34
N SER A 142 -0.93 11.49 14.80
CA SER A 142 -2.19 11.99 14.22
C SER A 142 -3.17 12.63 15.22
N THR A 143 -2.94 12.50 16.54
CA THR A 143 -3.75 13.20 17.57
C THR A 143 -3.28 14.62 17.83
N PHE A 144 -2.04 14.97 17.47
CA PHE A 144 -1.50 16.30 17.73
C PHE A 144 -2.22 17.38 16.90
N ALA A 145 -2.24 18.60 17.43
CA ALA A 145 -2.71 19.77 16.69
C ALA A 145 -1.82 20.03 15.47
N GLN A 146 -2.42 20.45 14.36
CA GLN A 146 -1.71 20.75 13.11
C GLN A 146 -0.69 21.88 13.28
N SER A 147 -0.88 22.77 14.26
CA SER A 147 0.05 23.85 14.61
C SER A 147 1.31 23.38 15.35
N SER A 148 1.38 22.10 15.76
CA SER A 148 2.55 21.55 16.45
C SER A 148 3.71 21.34 15.50
N SER A 149 4.88 21.91 15.82
CA SER A 149 6.11 21.68 15.07
C SER A 149 6.62 20.24 15.16
N LEU A 150 6.21 19.48 16.18
CA LEU A 150 6.61 18.09 16.38
C LEU A 150 5.81 17.09 15.53
N HIS A 151 4.58 17.46 15.13
CA HIS A 151 3.66 16.56 14.43
C HIS A 151 4.27 15.97 13.15
N PRO A 152 4.82 16.77 12.20
CA PRO A 152 5.38 16.22 10.97
C PRO A 152 6.59 15.30 11.18
N TYR A 153 7.46 15.60 12.16
CA TYR A 153 8.64 14.78 12.44
C TYR A 153 8.26 13.41 12.98
N LEU A 154 7.24 13.34 13.84
CA LEU A 154 6.71 12.08 14.36
C LEU A 154 6.07 11.24 13.25
N ASP A 155 5.32 11.87 12.33
CA ASP A 155 4.74 11.18 11.18
C ASP A 155 5.81 10.54 10.29
N TYR A 156 6.82 11.31 9.87
CA TYR A 156 7.88 10.80 9.01
C TYR A 156 8.71 9.71 9.70
N THR A 157 9.00 9.87 10.99
CA THR A 157 9.70 8.85 11.78
C THR A 157 8.88 7.58 11.88
N GLY A 158 7.58 7.69 12.17
CA GLY A 158 6.64 6.57 12.19
C GLY A 158 6.61 5.83 10.86
N LEU A 159 6.46 6.55 9.74
CA LEU A 159 6.42 5.96 8.40
C LEU A 159 7.72 5.21 8.03
N ILE A 160 8.89 5.75 8.38
CA ILE A 160 10.18 5.07 8.16
C ILE A 160 10.26 3.77 8.96
N ILE A 161 9.88 3.82 10.25
CA ILE A 161 9.87 2.64 11.13
C ILE A 161 8.90 1.58 10.59
N ILE A 162 7.70 1.97 10.18
CA ILE A 162 6.69 1.08 9.59
C ILE A 162 7.22 0.43 8.31
N ALA A 163 7.84 1.22 7.40
CA ALA A 163 8.39 0.69 6.16
C ALA A 163 9.50 -0.34 6.39
N MET A 164 10.39 -0.08 7.35
CA MET A 164 11.41 -1.05 7.75
C MET A 164 10.79 -2.29 8.40
N GLY A 165 9.76 -2.11 9.23
CA GLY A 165 9.02 -3.15 9.91
C GLY A 165 8.33 -4.13 8.97
N THR A 166 7.42 -3.63 8.13
CA THR A 166 6.65 -4.47 7.19
C THR A 166 7.57 -5.18 6.20
N GLY A 167 8.58 -4.51 5.66
CA GLY A 167 9.45 -5.16 4.68
C GLY A 167 10.44 -6.14 5.30
N GLY A 168 10.97 -5.85 6.49
CA GLY A 168 11.91 -6.73 7.18
C GLY A 168 11.33 -8.11 7.53
N ILE A 169 10.02 -8.21 7.81
CA ILE A 169 9.37 -9.49 8.12
C ILE A 169 8.97 -10.29 6.87
N LYS A 170 8.70 -9.63 5.73
CA LYS A 170 8.20 -10.26 4.48
C LYS A 170 8.96 -11.51 4.02
N PRO A 171 10.31 -11.52 3.93
CA PRO A 171 11.02 -12.71 3.44
C PRO A 171 11.02 -13.86 4.46
N CYS A 172 10.70 -13.58 5.73
CA CYS A 172 10.85 -14.51 6.84
C CYS A 172 9.55 -15.26 7.15
N VAL A 173 8.40 -14.59 7.19
CA VAL A 173 7.14 -15.16 7.70
C VAL A 173 6.66 -16.33 6.84
N ALA A 174 6.59 -16.16 5.52
CA ALA A 174 6.16 -17.21 4.60
C ALA A 174 7.12 -18.42 4.63
N ALA A 175 8.43 -18.15 4.67
CA ALA A 175 9.45 -19.20 4.77
C ALA A 175 9.39 -19.94 6.11
N PHE A 176 9.12 -19.23 7.21
CA PHE A 176 8.95 -19.82 8.53
C PHE A 176 7.68 -20.67 8.64
N GLY A 177 6.60 -20.27 7.96
CA GLY A 177 5.38 -21.07 7.82
C GLY A 177 5.61 -22.39 7.09
N GLY A 178 6.32 -22.35 5.96
CA GLY A 178 6.69 -23.56 5.20
C GLY A 178 7.56 -24.53 6.01
N ASP A 179 8.46 -24.01 6.84
CA ASP A 179 9.35 -24.79 7.73
C ASP A 179 8.59 -25.62 8.80
N GLN A 180 7.29 -25.38 9.01
CA GLN A 180 6.51 -26.14 10.00
C GLN A 180 6.13 -27.55 9.53
N PHE A 181 6.10 -27.79 8.23
CA PHE A 181 5.76 -29.08 7.62
C PHE A 181 6.95 -30.04 7.62
N LYS A 182 6.69 -31.35 7.56
CA LYS A 182 7.75 -32.36 7.40
C LYS A 182 8.19 -32.43 5.93
N ILE A 183 9.40 -32.93 5.70
CA ILE A 183 9.92 -33.20 4.34
C ILE A 183 9.04 -34.29 3.70
N GLY A 184 8.61 -34.09 2.45
CA GLY A 184 7.72 -35.01 1.72
C GLY A 184 6.23 -34.66 1.78
N GLN A 185 5.85 -33.57 2.45
CA GLN A 185 4.45 -33.10 2.56
C GLN A 185 4.13 -31.96 1.57
N GLU A 186 4.34 -32.19 0.27
CA GLU A 186 4.24 -31.14 -0.76
C GLU A 186 2.81 -30.61 -0.96
N ARG A 187 1.80 -31.51 -0.94
CA ARG A 187 0.39 -31.12 -1.09
C ARG A 187 -0.07 -30.28 0.09
N MET A 188 0.30 -30.65 1.32
CA MET A 188 -0.04 -29.85 2.51
C MET A 188 0.61 -28.46 2.48
N ILE A 189 1.87 -28.37 2.06
CA ILE A 189 2.57 -27.08 1.89
C ILE A 189 1.87 -26.21 0.84
N SER A 190 1.43 -26.80 -0.29
CA SER A 190 0.67 -26.08 -1.33
C SER A 190 -0.67 -25.53 -0.81
N LEU A 191 -1.41 -26.33 -0.03
CA LEU A 191 -2.65 -25.88 0.63
C LEU A 191 -2.37 -24.77 1.67
N PHE A 192 -1.26 -24.84 2.40
CA PHE A 192 -0.85 -23.81 3.33
C PHE A 192 -0.63 -22.48 2.63
N PHE A 193 0.13 -22.47 1.53
CA PHE A 193 0.35 -21.26 0.74
C PHE A 193 -0.95 -20.73 0.11
N SER A 194 -1.90 -21.60 -0.21
CA SER A 194 -3.24 -21.19 -0.67
C SER A 194 -4.03 -20.48 0.44
N MET A 195 -4.02 -21.00 1.67
CA MET A 195 -4.64 -20.33 2.82
C MET A 195 -3.94 -19.02 3.18
N PHE A 196 -2.61 -18.98 3.09
CA PHE A 196 -1.80 -17.78 3.29
C PHE A 196 -2.13 -16.70 2.24
N TYR A 197 -2.30 -17.12 0.98
CA TYR A 197 -2.73 -16.22 -0.08
C TYR A 197 -4.14 -15.68 0.14
N PHE A 198 -5.06 -16.53 0.59
CA PHE A 198 -6.41 -16.12 0.95
C PHE A 198 -6.41 -15.12 2.11
N SER A 199 -5.61 -15.35 3.17
CA SER A 199 -5.53 -14.44 4.32
C SER A 199 -5.00 -13.06 3.94
N ILE A 200 -4.02 -12.98 3.03
CA ILE A 200 -3.53 -11.72 2.48
C ILE A 200 -4.65 -10.93 1.79
N ASN A 201 -5.39 -11.57 0.89
CA ASN A 201 -6.45 -10.89 0.14
C ASN A 201 -7.64 -10.53 1.02
N ALA A 202 -8.02 -11.40 1.95
CA ALA A 202 -9.06 -11.11 2.93
C ALA A 202 -8.68 -9.91 3.82
N GLY A 203 -7.45 -9.91 4.37
CA GLY A 203 -6.94 -8.80 5.18
C GLY A 203 -6.89 -7.49 4.40
N SER A 204 -6.41 -7.51 3.16
CA SER A 204 -6.37 -6.33 2.27
C SER A 204 -7.78 -5.82 1.93
N THR A 205 -8.71 -6.69 1.55
CA THR A 205 -10.08 -6.31 1.18
C THR A 205 -10.80 -5.66 2.36
N ILE A 206 -10.74 -6.29 3.53
CA ILE A 206 -11.45 -5.79 4.71
C ILE A 206 -10.84 -4.46 5.18
N SER A 207 -9.51 -4.35 5.22
CA SER A 207 -8.84 -3.12 5.69
C SER A 207 -9.01 -1.94 4.74
N THR A 208 -8.85 -2.15 3.43
CA THR A 208 -9.05 -1.08 2.43
C THR A 208 -10.50 -0.57 2.41
N PHE A 209 -11.47 -1.39 2.82
CA PHE A 209 -12.86 -0.98 2.94
C PHE A 209 -13.16 -0.28 4.27
N LEU A 210 -12.77 -0.88 5.40
CA LEU A 210 -13.13 -0.39 6.74
C LEU A 210 -12.29 0.80 7.21
N THR A 211 -11.00 0.87 6.87
CA THR A 211 -10.15 1.95 7.39
C THR A 211 -10.57 3.35 6.90
N PRO A 212 -10.97 3.53 5.62
CA PRO A 212 -11.61 4.77 5.17
C PRO A 212 -12.90 5.13 5.92
N GLU A 213 -13.73 4.16 6.30
CA GLU A 213 -14.93 4.42 7.12
C GLU A 213 -14.56 4.96 8.50
N PHE A 214 -13.52 4.39 9.13
CA PHE A 214 -13.02 4.92 10.39
C PHE A 214 -12.45 6.33 10.26
N ARG A 215 -11.80 6.64 9.13
CA ARG A 215 -11.32 7.99 8.80
C ARG A 215 -12.49 8.96 8.60
N ALA A 216 -13.62 8.52 8.06
CA ALA A 216 -14.78 9.36 7.77
C ALA A 216 -15.57 9.80 9.00
N LEU A 217 -15.33 9.19 10.16
CA LEU A 217 -16.00 9.57 11.40
C LEU A 217 -15.42 10.88 11.97
N PRO A 218 -16.26 11.77 12.55
CA PRO A 218 -15.78 12.96 13.24
C PRO A 218 -15.13 12.58 14.57
N CYS A 219 -13.95 13.13 14.87
CA CYS A 219 -13.31 12.98 16.17
C CYS A 219 -12.38 14.15 16.50
N MET A 220 -12.19 14.42 17.80
CA MET A 220 -11.27 15.46 18.30
C MET A 220 -11.54 16.86 17.70
N GLY A 221 -12.81 17.19 17.44
CA GLY A 221 -13.21 18.47 16.85
C GLY A 221 -12.84 18.63 15.37
N ARG A 222 -12.44 17.54 14.70
CA ARG A 222 -12.25 17.45 13.25
C ARG A 222 -13.25 16.47 12.69
N ASP A 223 -13.64 16.63 11.45
CA ASP A 223 -14.61 15.71 10.83
C ASP A 223 -14.00 14.43 10.26
N SER A 224 -12.67 14.32 10.28
CA SER A 224 -11.96 13.11 9.88
C SER A 224 -11.13 12.55 11.03
N CYS A 225 -11.29 11.25 11.32
CA CYS A 225 -10.61 10.58 12.41
C CYS A 225 -9.42 9.72 11.96
N TYR A 226 -8.30 10.37 11.65
CA TYR A 226 -7.02 9.69 11.42
C TYR A 226 -6.48 8.92 12.64
N PRO A 227 -6.63 9.39 13.89
CA PRO A 227 -6.22 8.61 15.06
C PRO A 227 -6.85 7.23 15.14
N LEU A 228 -8.14 7.12 14.81
CA LEU A 228 -8.85 5.85 14.78
C LEU A 228 -8.41 5.02 13.56
N ALA A 229 -8.30 5.65 12.40
CA ALA A 229 -7.88 5.01 11.16
C ALA A 229 -6.46 4.39 11.24
N PHE A 230 -5.54 5.01 11.99
CA PHE A 230 -4.20 4.46 12.26
C PHE A 230 -4.13 3.62 13.54
N GLY A 231 -4.94 3.93 14.54
CA GLY A 231 -4.97 3.23 15.83
C GLY A 231 -5.45 1.79 15.72
N ILE A 232 -6.49 1.52 14.91
CA ILE A 232 -6.97 0.14 14.68
C ILE A 232 -5.89 -0.73 14.02
N PRO A 233 -5.24 -0.31 12.92
CA PRO A 233 -4.04 -0.96 12.41
C PRO A 233 -2.93 -1.18 13.43
N ALA A 234 -2.67 -0.21 14.33
CA ALA A 234 -1.65 -0.34 15.37
C ALA A 234 -1.99 -1.46 16.37
N VAL A 235 -3.24 -1.48 16.87
CA VAL A 235 -3.73 -2.54 17.76
C VAL A 235 -3.66 -3.90 17.07
N LEU A 236 -4.09 -3.99 15.80
CA LEU A 236 -4.01 -5.25 15.06
C LEU A 236 -2.59 -5.73 14.82
N MET A 237 -1.61 -4.82 14.66
CA MET A 237 -0.19 -5.21 14.56
C MET A 237 0.35 -5.77 15.88
N VAL A 238 -0.06 -5.18 17.02
CA VAL A 238 0.25 -5.73 18.35
C VAL A 238 -0.38 -7.11 18.52
N VAL A 239 -1.65 -7.26 18.14
CA VAL A 239 -2.37 -8.55 18.16
C VAL A 239 -1.70 -9.59 17.26
N ALA A 240 -1.24 -9.21 16.06
CA ALA A 240 -0.48 -10.08 15.16
C ALA A 240 0.77 -10.63 15.86
N THR A 241 1.53 -9.73 16.51
CA THR A 241 2.73 -10.08 17.26
C THR A 241 2.42 -11.02 18.43
N VAL A 242 1.32 -10.78 19.16
CA VAL A 242 0.87 -11.65 20.26
C VAL A 242 0.50 -13.04 19.75
N PHE A 243 -0.25 -13.15 18.64
CA PHE A 243 -0.56 -14.45 18.03
C PHE A 243 0.70 -15.19 17.59
N PHE A 244 1.66 -14.48 17.00
CA PHE A 244 2.92 -15.06 16.60
C PHE A 244 3.71 -15.59 17.80
N VAL A 245 3.87 -14.79 18.86
CA VAL A 245 4.58 -15.17 20.08
C VAL A 245 3.86 -16.28 20.85
N GLY A 246 2.53 -16.30 20.87
CA GLY A 246 1.74 -17.35 21.50
C GLY A 246 2.03 -18.75 20.92
N GLY A 247 2.34 -18.84 19.63
CA GLY A 247 2.76 -20.08 18.98
C GLY A 247 4.21 -20.50 19.23
N SER A 248 5.00 -19.69 19.96
CA SER A 248 6.45 -19.87 20.10
C SER A 248 6.89 -21.20 20.73
N PHE A 249 6.04 -21.81 21.56
CA PHE A 249 6.28 -23.12 22.17
C PHE A 249 6.08 -24.30 21.21
N TRP A 250 5.32 -24.09 20.13
CA TRP A 250 5.01 -25.16 19.17
C TRP A 250 5.85 -25.08 17.88
N TYR A 251 6.48 -23.94 17.60
CA TYR A 251 7.23 -23.76 16.36
C TYR A 251 8.51 -24.60 16.28
N LYS A 252 8.76 -25.14 15.09
CA LYS A 252 10.07 -25.66 14.69
C LYS A 252 10.99 -24.48 14.35
N LYS A 253 12.06 -24.32 15.12
CA LYS A 253 13.05 -23.22 14.96
C LYS A 253 14.36 -23.80 14.46
N TYR A 254 14.69 -23.50 13.21
CA TYR A 254 15.96 -23.91 12.60
C TYR A 254 17.07 -22.89 12.92
N PRO A 255 18.32 -23.34 13.08
CA PRO A 255 19.45 -22.43 13.26
C PRO A 255 19.69 -21.57 12.01
N PRO A 256 20.30 -20.39 12.17
CA PRO A 256 20.69 -19.52 11.05
C PRO A 256 21.60 -20.24 10.05
N LYS A 257 21.49 -19.86 8.77
CA LYS A 257 22.28 -20.41 7.65
C LYS A 257 23.36 -19.40 7.22
N GLU A 258 24.24 -19.79 6.30
CA GLU A 258 25.21 -18.84 5.75
C GLU A 258 24.49 -17.76 4.91
N ASN A 259 24.97 -16.51 4.98
CA ASN A 259 24.41 -15.39 4.24
C ASN A 259 24.72 -15.50 2.74
N VAL A 260 23.75 -16.03 1.97
CA VAL A 260 23.87 -16.23 0.52
C VAL A 260 24.13 -14.89 -0.21
N ILE A 261 23.53 -13.79 0.23
CA ILE A 261 23.72 -12.46 -0.40
C ILE A 261 25.19 -12.03 -0.35
N PHE A 262 25.83 -12.14 0.81
CA PHE A 262 27.25 -11.77 0.94
C PHE A 262 28.15 -12.73 0.18
N GLU A 263 27.79 -14.02 0.12
CA GLU A 263 28.51 -15.01 -0.68
C GLU A 263 28.47 -14.67 -2.18
N VAL A 264 27.30 -14.31 -2.72
CA VAL A 264 27.13 -13.87 -4.12
C VAL A 264 27.92 -12.59 -4.41
N ILE A 265 27.84 -11.57 -3.55
CA ILE A 265 28.59 -10.32 -3.72
C ILE A 265 30.09 -10.58 -3.71
N LYS A 266 30.58 -11.39 -2.76
CA LYS A 266 32.00 -11.79 -2.68
C LYS A 266 32.41 -12.57 -3.92
N GLY A 267 31.58 -13.51 -4.36
CA GLY A 267 31.80 -14.31 -5.56
C GLY A 267 31.95 -13.46 -6.83
N ILE A 268 31.07 -12.49 -7.02
CA ILE A 268 31.13 -11.55 -8.14
C ILE A 268 32.40 -10.69 -8.05
N LYS A 269 32.73 -10.14 -6.88
CA LYS A 269 33.96 -9.34 -6.69
C LYS A 269 35.22 -10.15 -6.99
N THR A 270 35.30 -11.39 -6.52
CA THR A 270 36.43 -12.30 -6.80
C THR A 270 36.52 -12.64 -8.29
N ALA A 271 35.40 -12.91 -8.96
CA ALA A 271 35.39 -13.17 -10.40
C ALA A 271 35.89 -11.96 -11.20
N LEU A 272 35.48 -10.75 -10.84
CA LEU A 272 35.91 -9.51 -11.48
C LEU A 272 37.39 -9.19 -11.22
N ALA A 273 37.87 -9.42 -9.99
CA ALA A 273 39.28 -9.28 -9.65
C ALA A 273 40.15 -10.26 -10.44
N ASN A 274 39.74 -11.53 -10.49
CA ASN A 274 40.46 -12.57 -11.24
C ASN A 274 40.44 -12.30 -12.76
N LYS A 275 39.34 -11.78 -13.31
CA LYS A 275 39.29 -11.34 -14.72
C LYS A 275 40.33 -10.25 -15.01
N ARG A 276 40.61 -9.37 -14.05
CA ARG A 276 41.61 -8.30 -14.18
C ARG A 276 43.04 -8.81 -14.02
N HIS A 277 43.27 -9.82 -13.18
CA HIS A 277 44.60 -10.39 -12.92
C HIS A 277 45.00 -11.47 -13.93
N PHE A 278 44.08 -12.35 -14.31
CA PHE A 278 44.32 -13.45 -15.24
C PHE A 278 43.73 -13.10 -16.61
N ASN A 279 44.60 -12.81 -17.58
CA ASN A 279 44.20 -12.48 -18.96
C ASN A 279 43.82 -13.72 -19.79
N VAL A 280 43.10 -14.67 -19.18
CA VAL A 280 42.66 -15.91 -19.83
C VAL A 280 41.27 -15.71 -20.41
N LYS A 281 41.06 -15.96 -21.70
CA LYS A 281 39.72 -15.88 -22.31
C LYS A 281 38.86 -17.06 -21.83
N ARG A 282 37.85 -16.78 -21.02
CA ARG A 282 36.79 -17.71 -20.61
C ARG A 282 35.48 -17.42 -21.36
N PRO A 283 34.61 -18.42 -21.59
CA PRO A 283 33.36 -18.23 -22.32
C PRO A 283 32.39 -17.29 -21.58
N HIS A 284 32.39 -17.30 -20.23
CA HIS A 284 31.63 -16.36 -19.43
C HIS A 284 32.52 -15.75 -18.34
N TRP A 285 32.37 -14.45 -18.06
CA TRP A 285 33.22 -13.73 -17.11
C TRP A 285 33.13 -14.28 -15.67
N MET A 286 31.99 -14.84 -15.28
CA MET A 286 31.80 -15.46 -13.96
C MET A 286 32.66 -16.74 -13.77
N ASP A 287 33.15 -17.36 -14.86
CA ASP A 287 34.02 -18.54 -14.76
C ASP A 287 35.39 -18.21 -14.13
N HIS A 288 35.80 -16.94 -14.16
CA HIS A 288 37.02 -16.48 -13.50
C HIS A 288 37.01 -16.65 -11.97
N TYR A 289 35.83 -16.86 -11.37
CA TYR A 289 35.74 -17.25 -9.96
C TYR A 289 36.49 -18.55 -9.65
N LEU A 290 36.60 -19.46 -10.63
CA LEU A 290 37.23 -20.76 -10.47
C LEU A 290 38.74 -20.75 -10.72
N ASP A 291 39.31 -19.64 -11.20
CA ASP A 291 40.74 -19.59 -11.56
C ASP A 291 41.66 -19.80 -10.34
N ASN A 292 41.19 -19.45 -9.13
CA ASN A 292 41.93 -19.69 -7.88
C ASN A 292 41.48 -20.96 -7.13
N HIS A 293 40.74 -21.87 -7.80
CA HIS A 293 40.12 -23.00 -7.14
C HIS A 293 40.59 -24.35 -7.71
N SER A 294 41.12 -25.20 -6.83
CA SER A 294 41.29 -26.63 -7.09
C SER A 294 40.21 -27.43 -6.37
N CYS A 295 39.42 -28.22 -7.12
CA CYS A 295 38.34 -29.04 -6.53
C CYS A 295 38.86 -30.21 -5.68
N GLU A 296 40.17 -30.49 -5.70
CA GLU A 296 40.83 -31.54 -4.90
C GLU A 296 41.15 -31.10 -3.47
N SER A 297 41.32 -29.80 -3.23
CA SER A 297 41.73 -29.27 -1.91
C SER A 297 40.56 -28.74 -1.06
N ASP A 298 39.36 -28.66 -1.64
CA ASP A 298 38.23 -27.98 -1.00
C ASP A 298 37.31 -28.96 -0.29
N ILE A 299 37.18 -28.78 1.03
CA ILE A 299 36.41 -29.64 1.95
C ILE A 299 34.97 -29.82 1.47
N LYS A 300 34.31 -28.75 1.00
CA LYS A 300 32.92 -28.81 0.51
C LYS A 300 32.79 -29.63 -0.78
N CYS A 301 33.82 -29.66 -1.62
CA CYS A 301 33.86 -30.46 -2.85
C CYS A 301 34.13 -31.94 -2.56
N ILE A 302 34.93 -32.25 -1.53
CA ILE A 302 35.21 -33.62 -1.09
C ILE A 302 33.96 -34.25 -0.45
N GLU A 303 33.22 -33.51 0.37
CA GLU A 303 31.94 -33.95 0.98
C GLU A 303 30.85 -34.23 -0.08
N LEU A 304 30.82 -33.44 -1.15
CA LEU A 304 29.92 -33.68 -2.29
C LEU A 304 30.26 -34.95 -3.08
N LYS A 305 31.54 -35.35 -3.11
CA LYS A 305 31.97 -36.61 -3.72
C LYS A 305 31.59 -37.83 -2.86
N SER A 306 31.63 -37.70 -1.53
CA SER A 306 31.31 -38.81 -0.60
C SER A 306 29.81 -39.16 -0.58
N THR A 307 28.93 -38.22 -0.93
CA THR A 307 27.46 -38.46 -1.07
C THR A 307 27.05 -39.15 -2.39
N GLY A 308 27.99 -39.78 -3.10
CA GLY A 308 27.72 -40.59 -4.30
C GLY A 308 27.66 -39.81 -5.62
N LYS A 309 27.80 -38.48 -5.61
CA LYS A 309 27.82 -37.64 -6.82
C LYS A 309 29.25 -37.47 -7.35
N LYS A 310 29.78 -38.51 -8.00
CA LYS A 310 31.21 -38.70 -8.34
C LYS A 310 31.96 -37.55 -9.07
N ASN A 311 31.31 -36.54 -9.65
CA ASN A 311 31.99 -35.51 -10.47
C ASN A 311 31.46 -34.07 -10.31
N LYS A 312 30.81 -33.70 -9.19
CA LYS A 312 30.30 -32.32 -9.00
C LYS A 312 31.20 -31.49 -8.07
N CYS A 313 31.65 -30.34 -8.57
CA CYS A 313 32.40 -29.35 -7.80
C CYS A 313 31.43 -28.29 -7.25
N HIS A 314 31.40 -28.09 -5.93
CA HIS A 314 30.46 -27.19 -5.24
C HIS A 314 30.57 -25.75 -5.79
N LYS A 315 31.78 -25.23 -5.92
CA LYS A 315 32.02 -23.87 -6.45
C LYS A 315 31.62 -23.72 -7.92
N ARG A 316 31.64 -24.80 -8.71
CA ARG A 316 31.13 -24.76 -10.09
C ARG A 316 29.61 -24.62 -10.11
N GLN A 317 28.90 -25.36 -9.25
CA GLN A 317 27.45 -25.22 -9.10
C GLN A 317 27.09 -23.79 -8.69
N PHE A 318 27.79 -23.25 -7.70
CA PHE A 318 27.61 -21.85 -7.29
C PHE A 318 27.79 -20.85 -8.44
N VAL A 319 28.83 -21.00 -9.28
CA VAL A 319 29.04 -20.15 -10.46
C VAL A 319 27.89 -20.27 -11.45
N ASP A 320 27.40 -21.48 -11.71
CA ASP A 320 26.30 -21.71 -12.64
C ASP A 320 24.95 -21.22 -12.08
N ASP A 321 24.76 -21.26 -10.76
CA ASP A 321 23.62 -20.67 -10.04
C ASP A 321 23.65 -19.14 -10.15
N VAL A 322 24.80 -18.49 -9.94
CA VAL A 322 24.94 -17.03 -10.10
C VAL A 322 24.72 -16.60 -11.56
N LYS A 323 25.22 -17.36 -12.55
CA LYS A 323 24.92 -17.08 -13.98
C LYS A 323 23.43 -17.17 -14.28
N SER A 324 22.73 -18.11 -13.66
CA SER A 324 21.29 -18.28 -13.83
C SER A 324 20.51 -17.15 -13.15
N LEU A 325 20.93 -16.74 -11.94
CA LEU A 325 20.41 -15.57 -11.25
C LEU A 325 20.54 -14.29 -12.10
N LEU A 326 21.71 -14.04 -12.68
CA LEU A 326 21.94 -12.86 -13.53
C LEU A 326 21.06 -12.87 -14.79
N ARG A 327 20.85 -14.03 -15.41
CA ARG A 327 19.91 -14.16 -16.55
C ARG A 327 18.48 -13.86 -16.14
N VAL A 328 18.04 -14.32 -14.98
CA VAL A 328 16.70 -14.01 -14.43
C VAL A 328 16.58 -12.51 -14.10
N MET A 329 17.63 -11.88 -13.55
CA MET A 329 17.63 -10.44 -13.30
C MET A 329 17.44 -9.62 -14.58
N VAL A 330 18.11 -9.99 -15.67
CA VAL A 330 17.93 -9.34 -16.99
C VAL A 330 16.49 -9.51 -17.49
N MET A 331 15.90 -10.70 -17.33
CA MET A 331 14.50 -10.94 -17.69
C MET A 331 13.51 -10.07 -16.90
N TYR A 332 13.85 -9.67 -15.68
CA TYR A 332 13.02 -8.84 -14.82
C TYR A 332 13.18 -7.32 -15.03
N VAL A 333 14.11 -6.85 -15.88
CA VAL A 333 14.32 -5.42 -16.16
C VAL A 333 13.03 -4.67 -16.59
N PRO A 334 12.09 -5.26 -17.36
CA PRO A 334 10.84 -4.57 -17.70
C PRO A 334 9.80 -4.52 -16.57
N VAL A 335 9.92 -5.37 -15.55
CA VAL A 335 8.91 -5.55 -14.49
C VAL A 335 8.75 -4.30 -13.58
N PRO A 336 9.80 -3.54 -13.24
CA PRO A 336 9.65 -2.27 -12.53
C PRO A 336 8.67 -1.28 -13.17
N MET A 337 8.57 -1.24 -14.51
CA MET A 337 7.61 -0.35 -15.18
C MET A 337 6.17 -0.74 -14.88
N PHE A 338 5.88 -2.04 -14.76
CA PHE A 338 4.56 -2.51 -14.34
C PHE A 338 4.23 -2.04 -12.91
N TRP A 339 5.17 -2.18 -11.97
CA TRP A 339 4.96 -1.74 -10.59
C TRP A 339 4.85 -0.21 -10.46
N ALA A 340 5.60 0.54 -11.26
CA ALA A 340 5.50 2.00 -11.33
C ALA A 340 4.11 2.47 -11.79
N LEU A 341 3.40 1.67 -12.58
CA LEU A 341 2.01 1.91 -12.97
C LEU A 341 1.04 1.41 -11.88
N PHE A 342 1.21 0.17 -11.43
CA PHE A 342 0.31 -0.48 -10.48
C PHE A 342 0.23 0.25 -9.13
N ASP A 343 1.35 0.76 -8.59
CA ASP A 343 1.36 1.43 -7.29
C ASP A 343 0.73 2.83 -7.32
N GLN A 344 0.43 3.41 -8.50
CA GLN A 344 -0.26 4.71 -8.58
C GLN A 344 -1.73 4.63 -8.14
N GLN A 345 -2.31 3.43 -8.09
CA GLN A 345 -3.67 3.24 -7.58
C GLN A 345 -3.83 3.75 -6.14
N GLY A 346 -2.75 3.70 -5.34
CA GLY A 346 -2.74 4.15 -3.95
C GLY A 346 -2.38 5.63 -3.78
N SER A 347 -2.10 6.36 -4.87
CA SER A 347 -1.73 7.78 -4.83
C SER A 347 -2.55 8.58 -5.86
N ARG A 348 -2.11 8.63 -7.11
CA ARG A 348 -2.72 9.44 -8.18
C ARG A 348 -4.15 9.08 -8.48
N TRP A 349 -4.52 7.80 -8.42
CA TRP A 349 -5.91 7.41 -8.66
C TRP A 349 -6.83 7.83 -7.50
N ILE A 350 -6.33 7.90 -6.27
CA ILE A 350 -7.10 8.47 -5.15
C ILE A 350 -7.34 9.96 -5.42
N ILE A 351 -6.30 10.70 -5.83
CA ILE A 351 -6.41 12.13 -6.14
C ILE A 351 -7.40 12.37 -7.29
N GLN A 352 -7.34 11.55 -8.35
CA GLN A 352 -8.35 11.55 -9.41
C GLN A 352 -9.75 11.25 -8.86
N GLY A 353 -9.88 10.27 -7.95
CA GLY A 353 -11.14 9.90 -7.32
C GLY A 353 -11.77 11.00 -6.45
N ILE A 354 -10.97 11.86 -5.81
CA ILE A 354 -11.46 13.03 -5.05
C ILE A 354 -12.18 14.04 -5.96
N ALA A 355 -11.80 14.08 -7.24
CA ALA A 355 -12.39 14.94 -8.25
C ALA A 355 -13.66 14.35 -8.90
N MET A 356 -14.06 13.12 -8.54
CA MET A 356 -15.18 12.40 -9.15
C MET A 356 -16.38 12.31 -8.21
N ASP A 357 -17.58 12.07 -8.77
CA ASP A 357 -18.75 11.72 -7.97
C ASP A 357 -18.59 10.31 -7.38
N SER A 358 -18.65 10.23 -6.06
CA SER A 358 -18.48 9.02 -5.26
C SER A 358 -19.79 8.24 -5.04
N ARG A 359 -20.92 8.70 -5.60
CA ARG A 359 -22.23 8.06 -5.41
C ARG A 359 -22.43 6.91 -6.39
N LEU A 360 -22.55 5.68 -5.87
CA LEU A 360 -22.93 4.52 -6.69
C LEU A 360 -24.46 4.37 -6.77
N SER A 361 -25.16 4.77 -5.72
CA SER A 361 -26.61 4.70 -5.59
C SER A 361 -27.14 5.89 -4.78
N SER A 362 -28.45 6.09 -4.74
CA SER A 362 -29.11 7.13 -3.92
C SER A 362 -28.73 7.03 -2.43
N SER A 363 -28.41 5.82 -1.95
CA SER A 363 -28.15 5.52 -0.53
C SER A 363 -26.71 5.06 -0.24
N PHE A 364 -25.87 4.87 -1.25
CA PHE A 364 -24.50 4.35 -1.07
C PHE A 364 -23.48 5.21 -1.81
N SER A 365 -22.59 5.84 -1.03
CA SER A 365 -21.41 6.57 -1.50
C SER A 365 -20.15 5.81 -1.14
N LEU A 366 -19.29 5.55 -2.12
CA LEU A 366 -17.99 4.92 -1.92
C LEU A 366 -16.91 5.99 -1.79
N LEU A 367 -16.16 5.98 -0.69
CA LEU A 367 -15.10 6.94 -0.49
C LEU A 367 -13.97 6.73 -1.53
N PRO A 368 -13.29 7.81 -1.99
CA PRO A 368 -12.24 7.70 -3.01
C PRO A 368 -11.11 6.71 -2.67
N ASP A 369 -10.74 6.64 -1.39
CA ASP A 369 -9.73 5.72 -0.87
C ASP A 369 -10.19 4.25 -0.84
N GLN A 370 -11.51 3.98 -0.77
CA GLN A 370 -12.08 2.62 -0.85
C GLN A 370 -12.02 2.01 -2.26
N MET A 371 -11.71 2.80 -3.30
CA MET A 371 -11.53 2.27 -4.65
C MET A 371 -10.46 1.16 -4.70
N GLN A 372 -9.47 1.20 -3.79
CA GLN A 372 -8.44 0.16 -3.68
C GLN A 372 -9.01 -1.22 -3.32
N THR A 373 -10.17 -1.29 -2.66
CA THR A 373 -10.84 -2.56 -2.33
C THR A 373 -11.20 -3.35 -3.59
N LEU A 374 -11.53 -2.68 -4.69
CA LEU A 374 -11.85 -3.34 -5.96
C LEU A 374 -10.70 -4.20 -6.46
N ASN A 375 -9.44 -3.77 -6.27
CA ASN A 375 -8.29 -4.55 -6.72
C ASN A 375 -8.24 -5.93 -6.03
N ALA A 376 -8.39 -5.97 -4.69
CA ALA A 376 -8.36 -7.22 -3.95
C ALA A 376 -9.54 -8.15 -4.33
N ILE A 377 -10.74 -7.59 -4.53
CA ILE A 377 -11.91 -8.34 -5.00
C ILE A 377 -11.67 -8.90 -6.40
N LEU A 378 -11.18 -8.07 -7.33
CA LEU A 378 -10.89 -8.48 -8.70
C LEU A 378 -9.82 -9.57 -8.75
N ILE A 379 -8.80 -9.52 -7.90
CA ILE A 379 -7.80 -10.59 -7.80
C ILE A 379 -8.45 -11.92 -7.37
N MET A 380 -9.30 -11.91 -6.34
CA MET A 380 -10.00 -13.10 -5.86
C MET A 380 -10.94 -13.70 -6.91
N VAL A 381 -11.56 -12.86 -7.75
CA VAL A 381 -12.46 -13.29 -8.82
C VAL A 381 -11.69 -13.72 -10.08
N PHE A 382 -10.68 -12.96 -10.49
CA PHE A 382 -9.95 -13.19 -11.73
C PHE A 382 -8.99 -14.38 -11.65
N ILE A 383 -8.34 -14.66 -10.52
CA ILE A 383 -7.47 -15.83 -10.42
C ILE A 383 -8.17 -17.14 -10.83
N PRO A 384 -9.34 -17.52 -10.23
CA PRO A 384 -10.02 -18.73 -10.63
C PRO A 384 -10.56 -18.65 -12.07
N ILE A 385 -11.07 -17.50 -12.51
CA ILE A 385 -11.53 -17.34 -13.91
C ILE A 385 -10.39 -17.56 -14.90
N PHE A 386 -9.22 -16.97 -14.66
CA PHE A 386 -8.09 -17.10 -15.55
C PHE A 386 -7.55 -18.53 -15.56
N GLN A 387 -7.46 -19.19 -14.40
CA GLN A 387 -6.94 -20.55 -14.28
C GLN A 387 -7.89 -21.62 -14.82
N LEU A 388 -9.20 -21.51 -14.57
CA LEU A 388 -10.18 -22.54 -14.90
C LEU A 388 -10.83 -22.34 -16.27
N VAL A 389 -10.94 -21.08 -16.72
CA VAL A 389 -11.70 -20.74 -17.94
C VAL A 389 -10.77 -20.17 -19.00
N ILE A 390 -10.10 -19.05 -18.74
CA ILE A 390 -9.40 -18.30 -19.81
C ILE A 390 -8.18 -19.06 -20.33
N TYR A 391 -7.25 -19.50 -19.47
CA TYR A 391 -6.05 -20.20 -19.95
C TYR A 391 -6.38 -21.51 -20.68
N PRO A 392 -7.28 -22.38 -20.17
CA PRO A 392 -7.69 -23.59 -20.91
C PRO A 392 -8.35 -23.28 -22.25
N LEU A 393 -9.17 -22.22 -22.35
CA LEU A 393 -9.78 -21.81 -23.62
C LEU A 393 -8.75 -21.30 -24.64
N VAL A 394 -7.80 -20.47 -24.20
CA VAL A 394 -6.73 -19.96 -25.06
C VAL A 394 -5.83 -21.10 -25.56
N GLU A 395 -5.59 -22.09 -24.71
CA GLU A 395 -4.83 -23.28 -25.08
C GLU A 395 -5.61 -24.19 -26.05
N LYS A 396 -6.94 -24.27 -25.94
CA LYS A 396 -7.80 -24.94 -26.94
C LYS A 396 -7.74 -24.27 -28.31
N VAL A 397 -7.53 -22.95 -28.37
CA VAL A 397 -7.31 -22.20 -29.63
C VAL A 397 -5.90 -22.40 -30.20
N GLY A 398 -5.02 -23.13 -29.49
CA GLY A 398 -3.68 -23.50 -29.96
C GLY A 398 -2.56 -22.55 -29.49
N ILE A 399 -2.88 -21.54 -28.67
CA ILE A 399 -1.89 -20.60 -28.13
C ILE A 399 -1.42 -21.10 -26.76
N LYS A 400 -0.19 -21.61 -26.67
CA LYS A 400 0.42 -21.98 -25.37
C LYS A 400 0.57 -20.75 -24.47
N THR A 401 0.06 -20.84 -23.24
CA THR A 401 0.09 -19.73 -22.26
C THR A 401 1.35 -19.77 -21.40
N THR A 402 2.52 -19.51 -22.01
CA THR A 402 3.79 -19.52 -21.28
C THR A 402 3.85 -18.40 -20.21
N PRO A 403 4.60 -18.57 -19.11
CA PRO A 403 4.74 -17.54 -18.08
C PRO A 403 5.20 -16.19 -18.65
N LEU A 404 6.13 -16.22 -19.60
CA LEU A 404 6.63 -15.00 -20.26
C LEU A 404 5.54 -14.28 -21.07
N ARG A 405 4.68 -15.03 -21.79
CA ARG A 405 3.53 -14.44 -22.51
C ARG A 405 2.54 -13.80 -21.55
N ARG A 406 2.25 -14.45 -20.42
CA ARG A 406 1.37 -13.89 -19.38
C ARG A 406 1.93 -12.58 -18.82
N MET A 407 3.23 -12.52 -18.56
CA MET A 407 3.90 -11.28 -18.13
C MET A 407 3.81 -10.18 -19.19
N SER A 408 4.08 -10.48 -20.46
CA SER A 408 3.99 -9.50 -21.55
C SER A 408 2.56 -8.99 -21.78
N THR A 409 1.56 -9.87 -21.81
CA THR A 409 0.15 -9.48 -21.96
C THR A 409 -0.32 -8.64 -20.76
N GLY A 410 0.09 -8.98 -19.54
CA GLY A 410 -0.22 -8.19 -18.35
C GLY A 410 0.35 -6.78 -18.40
N GLY A 411 1.60 -6.63 -18.89
CA GLY A 411 2.21 -5.32 -19.13
C GLY A 411 1.45 -4.48 -20.16
N LEU A 412 0.98 -5.09 -21.26
CA LEU A 412 0.16 -4.40 -22.27
C LEU A 412 -1.18 -3.94 -21.69
N LEU A 413 -1.85 -4.79 -20.91
CA LEU A 413 -3.12 -4.44 -20.26
C LEU A 413 -2.94 -3.31 -19.25
N ALA A 414 -1.82 -3.28 -18.50
CA ALA A 414 -1.50 -2.17 -17.61
C ALA A 414 -1.32 -0.86 -18.38
N ALA A 415 -0.67 -0.88 -19.55
CA ALA A 415 -0.57 0.30 -20.41
C ALA A 415 -1.95 0.77 -20.90
N CYS A 416 -2.82 -0.15 -21.34
CA CYS A 416 -4.19 0.17 -21.72
C CYS A 416 -5.00 0.79 -20.56
N ALA A 417 -4.84 0.27 -19.34
CA ALA A 417 -5.51 0.83 -18.16
C ALA A 417 -5.13 2.29 -17.89
N PHE A 418 -3.87 2.67 -18.15
CA PHE A 418 -3.42 4.05 -18.03
C PHE A 418 -3.94 4.96 -19.15
N VAL A 419 -4.09 4.44 -20.37
CA VAL A 419 -4.78 5.17 -21.43
C VAL A 419 -6.22 5.48 -21.03
N ILE A 420 -6.94 4.49 -20.45
CA ILE A 420 -8.30 4.69 -19.95
C ILE A 420 -8.30 5.73 -18.81
N SER A 421 -7.39 5.64 -17.84
CA SER A 421 -7.29 6.63 -16.76
C SER A 421 -7.03 8.06 -17.27
N ALA A 422 -6.22 8.21 -18.34
CA ALA A 422 -6.00 9.50 -18.98
C ALA A 422 -7.27 10.03 -19.68
N LEU A 423 -8.00 9.17 -20.39
CA LEU A 423 -9.29 9.55 -21.00
C LEU A 423 -10.32 9.98 -19.95
N VAL A 424 -10.38 9.27 -18.81
CA VAL A 424 -11.21 9.67 -17.67
C VAL A 424 -10.79 11.04 -17.15
N GLN A 425 -9.48 11.31 -17.02
CA GLN A 425 -9.01 12.62 -16.55
C GLN A 425 -9.43 13.77 -17.47
N PHE A 426 -9.42 13.56 -18.80
CA PHE A 426 -9.89 14.59 -19.72
C PHE A 426 -11.37 14.94 -19.49
N LYS A 427 -12.21 13.93 -19.23
CA LYS A 427 -13.63 14.15 -18.90
C LYS A 427 -13.83 14.79 -17.54
N VAL A 428 -13.07 14.39 -16.54
CA VAL A 428 -13.11 15.04 -15.22
C VAL A 428 -12.74 16.53 -15.33
N ASN A 429 -11.71 16.86 -16.12
CA ASN A 429 -11.29 18.25 -16.33
C ASN A 429 -12.37 19.13 -17.02
N GLU A 430 -13.20 18.56 -17.89
CA GLU A 430 -14.35 19.27 -18.48
C GLU A 430 -15.38 19.64 -17.40
N THR A 431 -15.58 18.77 -16.41
CA THR A 431 -16.57 18.95 -15.33
C THR A 431 -16.08 19.72 -14.12
N LEU A 432 -14.76 19.78 -13.90
CA LEU A 432 -14.19 20.46 -12.72
C LEU A 432 -14.48 21.97 -12.75
N PRO A 433 -14.77 22.59 -11.58
CA PRO A 433 -15.00 24.02 -11.51
C PRO A 433 -13.75 24.80 -11.93
N ASP A 434 -13.96 25.98 -12.52
CA ASP A 434 -12.86 26.87 -12.83
C ASP A 434 -12.21 27.35 -11.52
N ILE A 435 -10.89 27.50 -11.51
CA ILE A 435 -10.16 28.09 -10.39
C ILE A 435 -9.94 29.58 -10.71
N PRO A 436 -10.26 30.51 -9.78
CA PRO A 436 -10.07 31.93 -10.03
C PRO A 436 -8.59 32.26 -10.26
N ARG A 437 -8.31 33.07 -11.30
CA ARG A 437 -6.95 33.58 -11.55
C ARG A 437 -6.56 34.56 -10.44
N SER A 438 -5.27 34.87 -10.31
CA SER A 438 -4.77 35.76 -9.24
C SER A 438 -5.35 37.19 -9.22
N ASN A 439 -6.07 37.61 -10.26
CA ASN A 439 -6.72 38.92 -10.38
C ASN A 439 -8.26 38.80 -10.44
N GLN A 440 -8.79 37.63 -10.11
CA GLN A 440 -10.21 37.27 -10.23
C GLN A 440 -10.68 36.62 -8.93
N ALA A 441 -11.93 36.84 -8.54
CA ALA A 441 -12.57 36.12 -7.45
C ALA A 441 -13.93 35.59 -7.90
N PHE A 442 -14.32 34.44 -7.35
CA PHE A 442 -15.63 33.84 -7.59
C PHE A 442 -16.50 33.95 -6.34
N VAL A 443 -17.76 34.34 -6.50
CA VAL A 443 -18.69 34.57 -5.38
C VAL A 443 -19.99 33.82 -5.63
N SER A 444 -20.27 32.85 -4.75
CA SER A 444 -21.51 32.07 -4.74
C SER A 444 -22.35 32.47 -3.54
N PHE A 445 -23.67 32.55 -3.75
CA PHE A 445 -24.65 32.87 -2.72
C PHE A 445 -25.47 31.63 -2.39
N ILE A 446 -25.71 31.40 -1.09
CA ILE A 446 -26.51 30.28 -0.58
C ILE A 446 -27.72 30.88 0.13
N ASN A 447 -28.92 30.51 -0.33
CA ASN A 447 -30.17 30.93 0.28
C ASN A 447 -30.60 29.90 1.32
N SER A 448 -30.53 30.26 2.61
CA SER A 448 -30.97 29.41 3.73
C SER A 448 -32.39 29.72 4.20
N TYR A 449 -33.16 30.53 3.47
CA TYR A 449 -34.57 30.78 3.76
C TYR A 449 -35.46 29.69 3.16
N GLU A 450 -36.44 29.22 3.93
CA GLU A 450 -37.35 28.14 3.54
C GLU A 450 -38.50 28.59 2.61
N GLY A 451 -38.79 29.89 2.52
CA GLY A 451 -39.94 30.41 1.76
C GLY A 451 -39.72 31.75 1.06
N CYS A 452 -38.47 32.20 0.92
CA CYS A 452 -38.14 33.46 0.28
C CYS A 452 -37.17 33.27 -0.88
N THR A 453 -37.55 33.81 -2.04
CA THR A 453 -36.69 33.91 -3.20
C THR A 453 -35.82 35.15 -3.06
N VAL A 454 -34.52 34.99 -3.25
CA VAL A 454 -33.54 36.08 -3.15
C VAL A 454 -33.06 36.46 -4.55
N ASN A 455 -33.09 37.74 -4.88
CA ASN A 455 -32.49 38.27 -6.09
C ASN A 455 -31.24 39.09 -5.73
N VAL A 456 -30.08 38.65 -6.20
CA VAL A 456 -28.81 39.33 -5.97
C VAL A 456 -28.39 40.03 -7.25
N SER A 457 -28.14 41.34 -7.19
CA SER A 457 -27.63 42.11 -8.33
C SER A 457 -26.27 42.76 -8.05
N PHE A 458 -25.38 42.63 -9.03
CA PHE A 458 -24.04 43.21 -9.04
C PHE A 458 -23.70 43.74 -10.43
N ASN A 459 -23.28 45.01 -10.54
CA ASN A 459 -22.93 45.67 -11.81
C ASN A 459 -23.96 45.46 -12.95
N GLY A 460 -25.26 45.46 -12.63
CA GLY A 460 -26.35 45.28 -13.60
C GLY A 460 -26.72 43.83 -13.93
N ASN A 461 -26.00 42.83 -13.41
CA ASN A 461 -26.34 41.42 -13.54
C ASN A 461 -27.12 40.95 -12.30
N SER A 462 -28.40 40.60 -12.47
CA SER A 462 -29.26 40.06 -11.42
C SER A 462 -29.41 38.54 -11.53
N LYS A 463 -29.23 37.81 -10.44
CA LYS A 463 -29.42 36.36 -10.36
C LYS A 463 -30.40 36.01 -9.25
N MET A 464 -31.39 35.20 -9.60
CA MET A 464 -32.44 34.75 -8.69
C MET A 464 -32.06 33.41 -8.06
N ILE A 465 -32.33 33.26 -6.77
CA ILE A 465 -31.99 32.10 -5.94
C ILE A 465 -33.26 31.65 -5.23
N MET A 466 -33.71 30.44 -5.55
CA MET A 466 -34.90 29.83 -4.93
C MET A 466 -34.65 29.50 -3.44
N PRO A 467 -35.70 29.30 -2.63
CA PRO A 467 -35.58 28.82 -1.25
C PRO A 467 -34.73 27.55 -1.16
N ASN A 468 -33.89 27.45 -0.12
CA ASN A 468 -32.97 26.32 0.11
C ASN A 468 -32.09 25.93 -1.11
N SER A 469 -31.71 26.91 -1.95
CA SER A 469 -30.86 26.69 -3.11
C SER A 469 -29.64 27.61 -3.12
N SER A 470 -28.65 27.25 -3.94
CA SER A 470 -27.36 27.93 -4.08
C SER A 470 -27.10 28.32 -5.53
N LEU A 471 -26.32 29.38 -5.74
CA LEU A 471 -25.75 29.68 -7.04
C LEU A 471 -24.55 28.76 -7.28
N GLU A 472 -24.69 27.81 -8.18
CA GLU A 472 -23.65 26.85 -8.54
C GLU A 472 -23.30 26.96 -10.03
N ASP A 473 -22.01 26.81 -10.33
CA ASP A 473 -21.55 26.62 -11.71
C ASP A 473 -21.60 25.11 -11.98
N ASP A 474 -22.62 24.66 -12.70
CA ASP A 474 -22.70 23.29 -13.21
C ASP A 474 -22.34 23.27 -14.68
N LYS A 475 -21.11 22.85 -14.97
CA LYS A 475 -20.60 22.70 -16.34
C LYS A 475 -21.26 21.54 -17.10
N VAL A 476 -21.88 20.58 -16.42
CA VAL A 476 -22.58 19.46 -17.06
C VAL A 476 -23.90 19.92 -17.66
N THR A 477 -24.66 20.72 -16.91
CA THR A 477 -25.93 21.31 -17.37
C THR A 477 -25.76 22.69 -18.04
N ASN A 478 -24.50 23.16 -18.15
CA ASN A 478 -24.11 24.45 -18.72
C ASN A 478 -24.74 25.66 -18.01
N GLN A 479 -24.98 25.54 -16.70
CA GLN A 479 -25.51 26.59 -15.85
C GLN A 479 -24.37 27.29 -15.13
N LEU A 480 -23.94 28.47 -15.60
CA LEU A 480 -22.86 29.26 -14.99
C LEU A 480 -23.44 30.40 -14.13
N ASN A 481 -23.91 30.04 -12.94
CA ASN A 481 -24.69 30.92 -12.08
C ASN A 481 -23.87 31.66 -11.02
N ILE A 482 -22.56 31.44 -10.90
CA ILE A 482 -21.69 32.14 -9.93
C ILE A 482 -21.29 33.54 -10.44
N PHE A 483 -21.06 34.50 -9.54
CA PHE A 483 -20.52 35.83 -9.91
C PHE A 483 -19.00 35.75 -10.07
N ARG A 484 -18.50 36.24 -11.21
CA ARG A 484 -17.06 36.30 -11.51
C ARG A 484 -16.63 37.77 -11.49
N ILE A 485 -15.73 38.11 -10.58
CA ILE A 485 -15.29 39.48 -10.34
C ILE A 485 -13.84 39.59 -10.77
N ASP A 486 -13.56 40.45 -11.74
CA ASP A 486 -12.22 40.68 -12.28
C ASP A 486 -11.64 42.00 -11.76
N GLY A 487 -10.31 42.10 -11.71
CA GLY A 487 -9.59 43.33 -11.36
C GLY A 487 -9.20 43.47 -9.89
N LEU A 488 -9.10 42.36 -9.15
CA LEU A 488 -8.76 42.36 -7.72
C LEU A 488 -7.25 42.27 -7.46
N PRO A 489 -6.67 43.14 -6.62
CA PRO A 489 -5.24 43.09 -6.31
C PRO A 489 -4.85 41.79 -5.60
N LYS A 490 -3.62 41.33 -5.84
CA LYS A 490 -3.03 40.16 -5.19
C LYS A 490 -2.38 40.62 -3.87
N ASN A 491 -2.84 40.08 -2.72
CA ASN A 491 -2.32 40.33 -1.36
C ASN A 491 -2.60 41.73 -0.77
N GLY A 492 -3.87 42.13 -0.59
CA GLY A 492 -4.26 43.28 0.24
C GLY A 492 -3.52 44.62 0.00
N LEU A 493 -2.87 44.81 -1.16
CA LEU A 493 -1.89 45.88 -1.39
C LEU A 493 -2.51 47.15 -2.00
N THR A 494 -3.80 47.38 -1.73
CA THR A 494 -4.41 48.70 -1.81
C THR A 494 -4.72 49.16 -0.38
N SER A 495 -4.23 50.33 -0.01
CA SER A 495 -4.37 50.95 1.32
C SER A 495 -5.80 51.34 1.72
N MET A 496 -6.80 50.86 0.97
CA MET A 496 -8.22 50.77 1.32
C MET A 496 -8.73 49.49 0.64
N GLY A 497 -9.38 48.59 1.38
CA GLY A 497 -10.10 47.47 0.78
C GLY A 497 -11.14 48.00 -0.22
N GLU A 498 -11.15 47.49 -1.45
CA GLU A 498 -12.22 47.84 -2.39
C GLU A 498 -13.53 47.20 -1.91
N ILE A 499 -14.44 48.03 -1.36
CA ILE A 499 -15.79 47.59 -0.99
C ILE A 499 -16.56 47.28 -2.27
N ARG A 500 -17.05 46.03 -2.39
CA ARG A 500 -17.94 45.62 -3.47
C ARG A 500 -19.33 45.43 -2.89
N THR A 501 -20.26 46.31 -3.27
CA THR A 501 -21.64 46.28 -2.79
C THR A 501 -22.50 45.38 -3.68
N PHE A 502 -23.17 44.42 -3.07
CA PHE A 502 -24.20 43.60 -3.70
C PHE A 502 -25.56 44.09 -3.25
N GLN A 503 -26.47 44.32 -4.19
CA GLN A 503 -27.86 44.65 -3.85
C GLN A 503 -28.63 43.35 -3.74
N ILE A 504 -29.23 43.10 -2.58
CA ILE A 504 -29.99 41.88 -2.31
C ILE A 504 -31.45 42.28 -2.11
N ALA A 505 -32.32 41.79 -2.99
CA ALA A 505 -33.77 41.99 -2.91
C ALA A 505 -34.43 40.67 -2.50
N TYR A 506 -35.32 40.73 -1.51
CA TYR A 506 -36.08 39.57 -1.05
C TYR A 506 -37.50 39.61 -1.64
N SER A 507 -37.97 38.49 -2.18
CA SER A 507 -39.32 38.32 -2.69
C SER A 507 -39.96 37.08 -2.04
N ALA A 508 -41.16 37.25 -1.50
CA ALA A 508 -41.91 36.19 -0.85
C ALA A 508 -42.77 35.43 -1.87
N ASP A 509 -42.60 34.11 -1.92
CA ASP A 509 -43.48 33.25 -2.70
C ASP A 509 -44.76 32.98 -1.89
N ASN A 510 -45.89 33.54 -2.32
CA ASN A 510 -47.25 33.38 -1.74
C ASN A 510 -47.62 34.27 -0.52
N GLY A 511 -47.10 35.49 -0.40
CA GLY A 511 -47.61 36.47 0.56
C GLY A 511 -47.29 36.19 2.05
N GLY A 512 -46.45 35.19 2.33
CA GLY A 512 -45.83 35.01 3.65
C GLY A 512 -44.66 35.97 3.83
N ALA A 513 -44.52 36.61 4.99
CA ALA A 513 -43.40 37.52 5.24
C ALA A 513 -42.05 36.76 5.29
N CYS A 514 -40.99 37.33 4.71
CA CYS A 514 -39.61 36.93 5.00
C CYS A 514 -39.26 37.32 6.43
N ALA A 515 -39.74 36.55 7.42
CA ALA A 515 -39.59 36.86 8.83
C ALA A 515 -38.12 36.69 9.27
N GLY A 516 -37.56 37.69 9.96
CA GLY A 516 -36.23 37.65 10.57
C GLY A 516 -35.11 38.42 9.85
N LEU A 517 -35.44 39.38 8.99
CA LEU A 517 -34.43 40.22 8.33
C LEU A 517 -33.88 41.31 9.27
N PRO A 518 -32.54 41.43 9.45
CA PRO A 518 -31.96 42.59 10.12
C PRO A 518 -32.16 43.84 9.24
N GLY A 519 -33.05 44.74 9.66
CA GLY A 519 -33.26 46.05 9.03
C GLY A 519 -34.45 46.19 8.08
N VAL A 520 -35.31 45.17 7.92
CA VAL A 520 -36.54 45.28 7.12
C VAL A 520 -37.73 45.36 8.06
N THR A 521 -38.19 46.59 8.33
CA THR A 521 -39.34 46.89 9.20
C THR A 521 -40.67 46.98 8.45
N ASP A 522 -40.75 46.63 7.16
CA ASP A 522 -42.00 46.77 6.41
C ASP A 522 -42.26 45.64 5.40
N GLN A 523 -43.54 45.30 5.24
CA GLN A 523 -44.09 44.14 4.53
C GLN A 523 -44.00 44.21 2.99
N THR A 524 -42.94 44.83 2.45
CA THR A 524 -42.75 45.02 1.01
C THR A 524 -41.31 44.74 0.62
N ASN A 525 -41.10 43.99 -0.47
CA ASN A 525 -39.87 43.82 -1.24
C ASN A 525 -38.71 44.74 -0.78
N GLY A 526 -37.98 44.30 0.24
CA GLY A 526 -36.88 45.05 0.82
C GLY A 526 -35.62 44.84 0.00
N VAL A 527 -35.03 45.92 -0.52
CA VAL A 527 -33.68 45.90 -1.09
C VAL A 527 -32.71 46.25 0.03
N THR A 528 -31.90 45.29 0.47
CA THR A 528 -30.79 45.52 1.39
C THR A 528 -29.49 45.54 0.61
N ASN A 529 -28.71 46.60 0.78
CA ASN A 529 -27.34 46.63 0.27
C ASN A 529 -26.45 45.86 1.25
N VAL A 530 -25.77 44.84 0.75
CA VAL A 530 -24.77 44.09 1.51
C VAL A 530 -23.41 44.47 0.96
N ASP A 531 -22.66 45.22 1.76
CA ASP A 531 -21.27 45.52 1.48
C ASP A 531 -20.43 44.30 1.82
N VAL A 532 -19.80 43.70 0.79
CA VAL A 532 -18.82 42.64 1.02
C VAL A 532 -17.45 43.30 1.08
N ILE A 533 -16.81 43.18 2.24
CA ILE A 533 -15.55 43.85 2.57
C ILE A 533 -14.40 42.87 2.30
N ASP A 534 -13.29 43.39 1.76
CA ASP A 534 -12.01 42.67 1.57
C ASP A 534 -12.06 41.37 0.74
N MET A 535 -12.43 41.48 -0.54
CA MET A 535 -12.17 40.40 -1.49
C MET A 535 -10.74 40.48 -2.04
N GLU A 536 -10.05 39.34 -2.06
CA GLU A 536 -8.72 39.21 -2.66
C GLU A 536 -8.79 38.37 -3.95
N GLY A 537 -7.93 38.72 -4.92
CA GLY A 537 -7.81 37.96 -6.16
C GLY A 537 -7.20 36.56 -5.92
N GLY A 538 -7.73 35.55 -6.59
CA GLY A 538 -7.29 34.15 -6.49
C GLY A 538 -8.09 33.29 -5.50
N HIS A 539 -9.17 33.82 -4.95
CA HIS A 539 -10.02 33.15 -3.96
C HIS A 539 -11.47 33.01 -4.43
N SER A 540 -12.15 31.98 -3.91
CA SER A 540 -13.58 31.78 -4.07
C SER A 540 -14.26 32.04 -2.73
N TYR A 541 -15.43 32.68 -2.73
CA TYR A 541 -16.17 33.07 -1.54
C TYR A 541 -17.61 32.52 -1.58
N TYR A 542 -18.08 32.04 -0.44
CA TYR A 542 -19.48 31.69 -0.20
C TYR A 542 -20.12 32.71 0.73
N LEU A 543 -21.27 33.24 0.33
CA LEU A 543 -22.08 34.14 1.13
C LEU A 543 -23.37 33.40 1.51
N VAL A 544 -23.50 33.05 2.78
CA VAL A 544 -24.70 32.41 3.32
C VAL A 544 -25.67 33.50 3.76
N LEU A 545 -26.84 33.51 3.14
CA LEU A 545 -27.93 34.42 3.46
C LEU A 545 -28.90 33.71 4.41
N GLY A 546 -28.96 34.19 5.66
CA GLY A 546 -29.86 33.63 6.66
C GLY A 546 -30.43 34.67 7.60
N PRO A 547 -31.35 34.26 8.50
CA PRO A 547 -32.02 35.16 9.44
C PRO A 547 -31.07 35.85 10.44
N GLN A 548 -29.84 35.37 10.59
CA GLN A 548 -28.81 36.01 11.43
C GLN A 548 -27.94 37.04 10.68
N GLY A 549 -28.23 37.28 9.40
CA GLY A 549 -27.46 38.16 8.51
C GLY A 549 -26.69 37.40 7.44
N VAL A 550 -25.75 38.09 6.79
CA VAL A 550 -24.89 37.52 5.74
C VAL A 550 -23.58 37.05 6.36
N VAL A 551 -23.26 35.77 6.20
CA VAL A 551 -21.99 35.19 6.66
C VAL A 551 -21.11 34.92 5.45
N GLN A 552 -19.95 35.57 5.39
CA GLN A 552 -18.92 35.32 4.39
C GLN A 552 -17.99 34.19 4.84
N ARG A 553 -17.76 33.22 3.95
CA ARG A 553 -16.77 32.15 4.12
C ARG A 553 -15.85 32.10 2.91
N LEU A 554 -14.57 31.87 3.16
CA LEU A 554 -13.58 31.59 2.12
C LEU A 554 -13.70 30.12 1.72
N ALA A 555 -13.80 29.86 0.42
CA ALA A 555 -13.71 28.54 -0.14
C ALA A 555 -12.25 28.25 -0.50
N ASP A 556 -11.63 27.26 0.14
CA ASP A 556 -10.35 26.75 -0.35
C ASP A 556 -10.61 25.85 -1.56
N TRP A 557 -10.20 26.30 -2.74
CA TRP A 557 -10.32 25.53 -3.98
C TRP A 557 -9.26 24.42 -4.06
N ARG A 558 -8.21 24.47 -3.23
CA ARG A 558 -7.30 23.35 -3.03
C ARG A 558 -8.05 22.33 -2.19
N LYS A 559 -8.82 21.45 -2.85
CA LYS A 559 -9.30 20.24 -2.18
C LYS A 559 -8.07 19.57 -1.57
N PRO A 560 -8.00 19.49 -0.23
CA PRO A 560 -8.78 18.45 0.42
C PRO A 560 -9.27 18.73 1.87
N THR A 561 -10.45 18.18 2.23
CA THR A 561 -10.69 17.32 3.43
C THR A 561 -10.50 17.85 4.87
N GLU A 562 -10.89 19.07 5.18
CA GLU A 562 -11.48 19.22 6.51
C GLU A 562 -12.90 18.74 6.31
N GLY A 563 -13.23 17.56 6.84
CA GLY A 563 -14.49 16.88 6.56
C GLY A 563 -15.73 17.63 7.05
N GLU A 564 -15.69 18.96 7.19
CA GLU A 564 -16.83 19.84 7.31
C GLU A 564 -17.66 19.65 6.03
N GLY A 565 -18.42 18.57 6.00
CA GLY A 565 -19.49 18.37 5.04
C GLY A 565 -19.16 17.68 3.71
N GLU A 566 -17.96 17.19 3.39
CA GLU A 566 -17.75 16.55 2.06
C GLU A 566 -18.62 15.29 1.82
N PHE A 567 -19.06 14.60 2.88
CA PHE A 567 -20.09 13.54 2.79
C PHE A 567 -21.36 13.83 3.61
N LYS A 568 -21.34 14.86 4.46
CA LYS A 568 -22.49 15.27 5.30
C LYS A 568 -23.24 16.52 4.82
N MET A 569 -22.76 17.25 3.82
CA MET A 569 -23.59 18.29 3.16
C MET A 569 -24.75 17.69 2.36
N LYS A 570 -24.82 16.36 2.22
CA LYS A 570 -26.05 15.67 1.80
C LYS A 570 -27.11 15.53 2.91
N PHE A 571 -26.78 15.72 4.19
CA PHE A 571 -27.80 15.80 5.24
C PHE A 571 -28.52 17.16 5.25
N VAL A 572 -27.95 18.20 4.63
CA VAL A 572 -28.65 19.47 4.41
C VAL A 572 -29.45 19.43 3.10
N ALA A 573 -28.97 18.69 2.09
CA ALA A 573 -29.76 18.40 0.87
C ALA A 573 -30.85 17.32 1.05
N GLN A 574 -30.94 16.69 2.23
CA GLN A 574 -32.04 15.80 2.63
C GLN A 574 -32.97 16.44 3.67
N LEU A 575 -32.85 17.75 3.92
CA LEU A 575 -33.97 18.54 4.44
C LEU A 575 -34.89 18.93 3.27
N SER A 576 -35.43 17.88 2.64
CA SER A 576 -36.66 17.91 1.84
C SER A 576 -37.78 17.31 2.68
#